data_AF-K0VFM0-F1
#
_entry.id   AF-K0VFM0-F1
#
_cell.length_a   1.000
_cell.length_b   1.000
_cell.length_c   1.000
_cell.angle_alpha   90.00
_cell.angle_beta   90.00
_cell.angle_gamma   90.00
#
_symmetry.space_group_name_H-M   'P 1'
#
loop_
_entity.id
_entity.type
_entity.pdbx_description
1 polymer ?
#
loop_
_entity_poly.entity_id
_entity_poly.type
_entity_poly.pdbx_seq_one_letter_code
_entity_poly.pdbx_strand_id
1 'polypeptide(L)'
;AAASIAGGFVDSGPTLIAARLIKGIAAAFTAPAALALLLSVFGEGTARAKALGVFSSTGAAGFVLGMVLGGAATIFSWRATLVMGAPVAILTLILAPLVLPADAKRTGPRPAFDWAGALTITPGLLLFVFGITNAAATGWQAFPTWASLLASLVLILLFLVVEARHADPMVPLGMFRRAKLRHANALAALFQGAYVGF
;
A
#
# COMPACT_ATOMS: atom_id res chain seq x y z
N ALA A 1 -1.66 12.25 9.97
CA ALA A 1 -1.20 12.83 11.25
C ALA A 1 -2.07 12.38 12.43
N ALA A 2 -3.38 12.68 12.44
CA ALA A 2 -4.28 12.38 13.54
C ALA A 2 -4.24 10.91 14.03
N ALA A 3 -4.40 9.92 13.14
CA ALA A 3 -4.34 8.50 13.52
C ALA A 3 -2.98 8.05 14.10
N SER A 4 -1.88 8.63 13.61
CA SER A 4 -0.53 8.38 14.15
C SER A 4 -0.39 8.91 15.58
N ILE A 5 -0.90 10.12 15.83
CA ILE A 5 -0.88 10.74 17.16
C ILE A 5 -1.78 9.96 18.10
N ALA A 6 -3.03 9.71 17.69
CA ALA A 6 -4.02 8.97 18.46
C ALA A 6 -3.50 7.59 18.90
N GLY A 7 -2.86 6.83 17.99
CA GLY A 7 -2.28 5.53 18.35
C GLY A 7 -1.27 5.60 19.51
N GLY A 8 -0.55 6.70 19.67
CA GLY A 8 0.41 6.91 20.76
C GLY A 8 -0.22 7.00 22.15
N PHE A 9 -1.50 7.34 22.25
CA PHE A 9 -2.21 7.57 23.52
C PHE A 9 -3.27 6.51 23.83
N VAL A 10 -3.30 5.45 23.04
CA VAL A 10 -4.31 4.40 23.15
C VAL A 10 -3.81 3.28 24.07
N ASP A 11 -4.67 2.82 24.98
CA ASP A 11 -4.33 1.79 25.98
C ASP A 11 -4.99 0.43 25.77
N SER A 12 -5.99 0.31 24.89
CA SER A 12 -6.65 -0.98 24.62
C SER A 12 -6.23 -1.58 23.28
N GLY A 13 -6.06 -2.91 23.24
CA GLY A 13 -5.68 -3.64 22.03
C GLY A 13 -6.58 -3.35 20.82
N PRO A 14 -7.92 -3.44 20.95
CA PRO A 14 -8.83 -3.17 19.83
C PRO A 14 -8.72 -1.75 19.26
N THR A 15 -8.56 -0.75 20.12
CA THR A 15 -8.45 0.65 19.67
C THR A 15 -7.09 0.93 19.02
N LEU A 16 -6.01 0.25 19.45
CA LEU A 16 -4.71 0.31 18.80
C LEU A 16 -4.78 -0.30 17.38
N ILE A 17 -5.48 -1.41 17.23
CA ILE A 17 -5.74 -2.05 15.92
C ILE A 17 -6.53 -1.11 15.01
N ALA A 18 -7.59 -0.47 15.52
CA ALA A 18 -8.37 0.50 14.75
C ALA A 18 -7.51 1.70 14.29
N ALA A 19 -6.67 2.25 15.17
CA ALA A 19 -5.75 3.33 14.81
C ALA A 19 -4.74 2.90 13.73
N ARG A 20 -4.22 1.66 13.84
CA ARG A 20 -3.33 1.06 12.84
C ARG A 20 -4.01 0.90 11.48
N LEU A 21 -5.27 0.45 11.48
CA LEU A 21 -6.06 0.29 10.27
C LEU A 21 -6.23 1.63 9.54
N ILE A 22 -6.67 2.67 10.26
CA ILE A 22 -6.84 4.02 9.69
C ILE A 22 -5.51 4.55 9.15
N LYS A 23 -4.41 4.36 9.89
CA LYS A 23 -3.07 4.77 9.45
C LYS A 23 -2.63 4.00 8.19
N GLY A 24 -2.93 2.70 8.11
CA GLY A 24 -2.65 1.87 6.93
C GLY A 24 -3.42 2.35 5.70
N ILE A 25 -4.71 2.64 5.85
CA ILE A 25 -5.55 3.19 4.77
C ILE A 25 -4.97 4.52 4.26
N ALA A 26 -4.62 5.43 5.16
CA ALA A 26 -4.01 6.72 4.79
C ALA A 26 -2.68 6.52 4.04
N ALA A 27 -1.83 5.60 4.49
CA ALA A 27 -0.57 5.28 3.84
C ALA A 27 -0.77 4.69 2.44
N ALA A 28 -1.78 3.81 2.26
CA ALA A 28 -2.07 3.15 0.99
C ALA A 28 -2.41 4.14 -0.14
N PHE A 29 -3.04 5.28 0.17
CA PHE A 29 -3.33 6.32 -0.81
C PHE A 29 -2.12 7.19 -1.18
N THR A 30 -1.09 7.24 -0.34
CA THR A 30 -0.01 8.23 -0.48
C THR A 30 0.86 7.94 -1.71
N ALA A 31 1.31 6.69 -1.89
CA ALA A 31 2.15 6.30 -3.01
C ALA A 31 1.48 6.47 -4.39
N PRO A 32 0.26 5.97 -4.64
CA PRO A 32 -0.40 6.15 -5.94
C PRO A 32 -0.76 7.62 -6.21
N ALA A 33 -1.15 8.40 -5.20
CA ALA A 33 -1.42 9.83 -5.37
C ALA A 33 -0.14 10.60 -5.73
N ALA A 34 0.97 10.35 -5.03
CA ALA A 34 2.26 10.96 -5.34
C ALA A 34 2.73 10.59 -6.75
N LEU A 35 2.58 9.32 -7.14
CA LEU A 35 2.91 8.89 -8.49
C LEU A 35 2.05 9.62 -9.53
N ALA A 36 0.72 9.63 -9.37
CA ALA A 36 -0.19 10.32 -10.27
C ALA A 36 0.19 11.81 -10.45
N LEU A 37 0.51 12.50 -9.36
CA LEU A 37 0.97 13.90 -9.38
C LEU A 37 2.30 14.06 -10.15
N LEU A 38 3.27 13.17 -9.93
CA LEU A 38 4.52 13.22 -10.68
C LEU A 38 4.30 13.01 -12.17
N LEU A 39 3.43 12.07 -12.54
CA LEU A 39 3.11 11.77 -13.94
C LEU A 39 2.31 12.91 -14.61
N SER A 40 1.52 13.68 -13.85
CA SER A 40 0.74 14.81 -14.38
C SER A 40 1.53 16.11 -14.45
N VAL A 41 2.42 16.35 -13.48
CA VAL A 41 3.26 17.56 -13.41
C VAL A 41 4.45 17.46 -14.34
N PHE A 42 5.11 16.31 -14.37
CA PHE A 42 6.26 16.06 -15.23
C PHE A 42 5.77 15.23 -16.43
N GLY A 43 5.62 15.90 -17.58
CA GLY A 43 5.23 15.28 -18.85
C GLY A 43 6.21 14.20 -19.36
N GLU A 44 6.08 13.75 -20.59
CA GLU A 44 6.90 12.63 -21.08
C GLU A 44 8.40 12.96 -21.24
N GLY A 45 9.24 11.93 -21.19
CA GLY A 45 10.68 12.03 -21.43
C GLY A 45 11.55 12.09 -20.18
N THR A 46 12.70 12.76 -20.30
CA THR A 46 13.79 12.75 -19.30
C THR A 46 13.41 13.40 -17.97
N ALA A 47 12.56 14.43 -17.98
CA ALA A 47 12.09 15.12 -16.78
C ALA A 47 11.31 14.15 -15.86
N ARG A 48 10.38 13.36 -16.41
CA ARG A 48 9.63 12.35 -15.67
C ARG A 48 10.50 11.20 -15.20
N ALA A 49 11.43 10.73 -16.02
CA ALA A 49 12.40 9.72 -15.59
C ALA A 49 13.21 10.20 -14.38
N LYS A 50 13.69 11.46 -14.40
CA LYS A 50 14.41 12.08 -13.29
C LYS A 50 13.52 12.22 -12.05
N ALA A 51 12.28 12.66 -12.21
CA ALA A 51 11.32 12.80 -11.12
C ALA A 51 11.01 11.45 -10.44
N LEU A 52 10.80 10.39 -11.24
CA LEU A 52 10.61 9.03 -10.74
C LEU A 52 11.87 8.46 -10.06
N GLY A 53 13.05 8.81 -10.58
CA GLY A 53 14.33 8.48 -9.95
C GLY A 53 14.46 9.12 -8.57
N VAL A 54 14.20 10.43 -8.45
CA VAL A 54 14.21 11.14 -7.16
C VAL A 54 13.15 10.57 -6.22
N PHE A 55 11.94 10.29 -6.70
CA PHE A 55 10.89 9.66 -5.89
C PHE A 55 11.34 8.32 -5.30
N SER A 56 11.94 7.46 -6.13
CA SER A 56 12.43 6.15 -5.70
C SER A 56 13.59 6.27 -4.70
N SER A 57 14.54 7.18 -4.95
CA SER A 57 15.66 7.45 -4.04
C SER A 57 15.19 8.00 -2.70
N THR A 58 14.25 8.94 -2.69
CA THR A 58 13.64 9.48 -1.47
C THR A 58 12.86 8.40 -0.72
N GLY A 59 12.17 7.50 -1.43
CA GLY A 59 11.50 6.34 -0.84
C GLY A 59 12.49 5.41 -0.12
N ALA A 60 13.61 5.07 -0.76
CA ALA A 60 14.66 4.26 -0.16
C ALA A 60 15.33 4.95 1.04
N ALA A 61 15.65 6.24 0.92
CA ALA A 61 16.21 7.03 2.03
C ALA A 61 15.23 7.10 3.20
N GLY A 62 13.94 7.35 2.93
CA GLY A 62 12.88 7.37 3.93
C GLY A 62 12.70 6.02 4.62
N PHE A 63 12.85 4.90 3.90
CA PHE A 63 12.81 3.56 4.48
C PHE A 63 13.97 3.35 5.48
N VAL A 64 15.21 3.65 5.07
CA VAL A 64 16.39 3.52 5.95
C VAL A 64 16.29 4.44 7.17
N LEU A 65 16.00 5.74 6.95
CA LEU A 65 15.83 6.71 8.02
C LEU A 65 14.69 6.30 8.96
N GLY A 66 13.57 5.84 8.41
CA GLY A 66 12.42 5.38 9.20
C GLY A 66 12.76 4.17 10.06
N MET A 67 13.58 3.24 9.56
CA MET A 67 14.03 2.07 10.32
C MET A 67 14.95 2.49 11.48
N VAL A 68 15.94 3.35 11.22
CA VAL A 68 16.88 3.86 12.24
C VAL A 68 16.17 4.70 13.30
N LEU A 69 15.37 5.69 12.87
CA LEU A 69 14.61 6.55 13.78
C LEU A 69 13.54 5.76 14.53
N GLY A 70 12.92 4.76 13.88
CA GLY A 70 11.96 3.85 14.49
C GLY A 70 12.60 3.03 15.60
N GLY A 71 13.78 2.46 15.36
CA GLY A 71 14.58 1.78 16.39
C GLY A 71 14.93 2.71 17.54
N ALA A 72 15.51 3.88 17.24
CA ALA A 72 15.86 4.88 18.26
C ALA A 72 14.65 5.33 19.10
N ALA A 73 13.47 5.50 18.50
CA ALA A 73 12.25 5.87 19.20
C ALA A 73 11.86 4.84 20.28
N THR A 74 12.17 3.56 20.08
CA THR A 74 11.87 2.50 21.06
C THR A 74 12.67 2.63 22.35
N ILE A 75 13.81 3.33 22.35
CA ILE A 75 14.62 3.62 23.56
C ILE A 75 13.81 4.48 24.55
N PHE A 76 12.97 5.39 24.03
CA PHE A 76 12.09 6.21 24.87
C PHE A 76 10.80 5.48 25.19
N SER A 77 10.11 4.97 24.16
CA SER A 77 8.89 4.19 24.29
C SER A 77 8.51 3.57 22.95
N TRP A 78 7.98 2.34 22.96
CA TRP A 78 7.39 1.74 21.75
C TRP A 78 6.27 2.61 21.16
N ARG A 79 5.58 3.41 21.98
CA ARG A 79 4.52 4.34 21.52
C ARG A 79 5.06 5.49 20.68
N ALA A 80 6.31 5.90 20.88
CA ALA A 80 6.94 6.97 20.10
C ALA A 80 7.01 6.60 18.61
N THR A 81 7.14 5.31 18.27
CA THR A 81 7.10 4.81 16.89
C THR A 81 5.76 5.08 16.19
N LEU A 82 4.66 5.18 16.95
CA LEU A 82 3.32 5.44 16.42
C LEU A 82 3.19 6.88 15.96
N VAL A 83 3.73 7.80 16.78
CA VAL A 83 3.67 9.25 16.59
C VAL A 83 4.72 9.75 15.60
N MET A 84 5.84 9.03 15.42
CA MET A 84 6.98 9.43 14.58
C MET A 84 6.61 9.84 13.14
N GLY A 85 5.60 9.22 12.54
CA GLY A 85 5.14 9.59 11.19
C GLY A 85 4.31 10.88 11.14
N ALA A 86 3.85 11.40 12.28
CA ALA A 86 2.98 12.56 12.34
C ALA A 86 3.68 13.87 11.94
N PRO A 87 4.90 14.21 12.44
CA PRO A 87 5.61 15.41 12.02
C PRO A 87 5.83 15.47 10.50
N VAL A 88 6.25 14.35 9.89
CA VAL A 88 6.44 14.26 8.43
C VAL A 88 5.12 14.50 7.70
N ALA A 89 4.04 13.86 8.12
CA ALA A 89 2.73 14.04 7.51
C ALA A 89 2.20 15.48 7.66
N ILE A 90 2.46 16.13 8.80
CA ILE A 90 2.08 17.54 9.03
C ILE A 90 2.90 18.45 8.12
N LEU A 91 4.21 18.24 8.04
CA LEU A 91 5.09 19.02 7.17
C LEU A 91 4.65 18.90 5.70
N THR A 92 4.35 17.68 5.24
CA THR A 92 3.81 17.46 3.89
C THR A 92 2.47 18.16 3.69
N LEU A 93 1.56 18.11 4.67
CA LEU A 93 0.26 18.77 4.59
C LEU A 93 0.39 20.30 4.47
N ILE A 94 1.37 20.89 5.14
CA ILE A 94 1.64 22.34 5.10
C ILE A 94 2.34 22.73 3.79
N LEU A 95 3.34 21.96 3.35
CA LEU A 95 4.15 22.29 2.17
C LEU A 95 3.47 21.97 0.84
N ALA A 96 2.65 20.92 0.78
CA ALA A 96 1.97 20.50 -0.45
C ALA A 96 1.23 21.65 -1.15
N PRO A 97 0.34 22.44 -0.50
CA PRO A 97 -0.36 23.54 -1.17
C PRO A 97 0.55 24.72 -1.55
N LEU A 98 1.74 24.83 -0.95
CA LEU A 98 2.68 25.92 -1.22
C LEU A 98 3.59 25.62 -2.43
N VAL A 99 3.87 24.35 -2.68
CA VAL A 99 4.85 23.90 -3.68
C VAL A 99 4.19 23.25 -4.90
N LEU A 100 3.02 22.63 -4.73
CA LEU A 100 2.33 21.96 -5.84
C LEU A 100 1.59 22.98 -6.72
N PRO A 101 1.62 22.81 -8.04
CA PRO A 101 0.80 23.60 -8.94
C PRO A 101 -0.69 23.31 -8.71
N ALA A 102 -1.54 24.28 -9.00
CA ALA A 102 -2.99 24.09 -8.93
C ALA A 102 -3.45 23.00 -9.91
N ASP A 103 -4.38 22.17 -9.46
CA ASP A 103 -4.95 21.11 -10.29
C ASP A 103 -5.61 21.69 -11.55
N ALA A 104 -5.35 21.08 -12.69
CA ALA A 104 -6.07 21.40 -13.92
C ALA A 104 -7.57 21.10 -13.75
N LYS A 105 -8.43 21.98 -14.27
CA LYS A 105 -9.89 21.73 -14.26
C LYS A 105 -10.17 20.42 -15.00
N ARG A 106 -10.65 19.43 -14.26
CA ARG A 106 -10.96 18.12 -14.84
C ARG A 106 -12.17 18.23 -15.77
N THR A 107 -11.97 17.87 -17.03
CA THR A 107 -13.03 17.75 -18.04
C THR A 107 -13.23 16.26 -18.36
N GLY A 108 -14.47 15.77 -18.29
CA GLY A 108 -14.83 14.39 -18.66
C GLY A 108 -15.53 13.57 -17.56
N PRO A 109 -16.17 12.44 -17.95
CA PRO A 109 -16.88 11.56 -17.04
C PRO A 109 -15.94 10.89 -16.03
N ARG A 110 -16.43 10.64 -14.81
CA ARG A 110 -15.67 9.93 -13.77
C ARG A 110 -15.74 8.42 -14.06
N PRO A 111 -14.60 7.70 -14.12
CA PRO A 111 -14.61 6.24 -14.14
C PRO A 111 -15.38 5.73 -12.92
N ALA A 112 -16.17 4.67 -13.10
CA ALA A 112 -16.85 4.03 -11.98
C ALA A 112 -15.80 3.38 -11.08
N PHE A 113 -15.94 3.54 -9.76
CA PHE A 113 -15.08 2.82 -8.82
C PHE A 113 -15.56 1.36 -8.73
N ASP A 114 -14.65 0.41 -8.99
CA ASP A 114 -14.94 -1.02 -8.89
C ASP A 114 -14.97 -1.47 -7.41
N TRP A 115 -16.13 -1.26 -6.79
CA TRP A 115 -16.40 -1.70 -5.42
C TRP A 115 -16.35 -3.22 -5.27
N ALA A 116 -16.82 -3.96 -6.28
CA ALA A 116 -16.89 -5.41 -6.21
C ALA A 116 -15.49 -6.03 -6.26
N GLY A 117 -14.61 -5.52 -7.13
CA GLY A 117 -13.21 -5.88 -7.16
C GLY A 117 -12.51 -5.54 -5.86
N ALA A 118 -12.67 -4.30 -5.36
CA ALA A 118 -12.06 -3.85 -4.11
C ALA A 118 -12.48 -4.71 -2.89
N LEU A 119 -13.77 -5.03 -2.78
CA LEU A 119 -14.33 -5.84 -1.68
C LEU A 119 -13.97 -7.32 -1.76
N THR A 120 -13.51 -7.82 -2.90
CA THR A 120 -13.08 -9.22 -3.05
C THR A 120 -11.58 -9.35 -2.86
N ILE A 121 -10.78 -8.51 -3.51
CA ILE A 121 -9.31 -8.62 -3.46
C ILE A 121 -8.74 -8.23 -2.09
N THR A 122 -9.27 -7.19 -1.45
CA THR A 122 -8.74 -6.69 -0.18
C THR A 122 -8.81 -7.74 0.94
N PRO A 123 -10.00 -8.31 1.28
CA PRO A 123 -10.05 -9.39 2.26
C PRO A 123 -9.37 -10.67 1.76
N GLY A 124 -9.36 -10.94 0.44
CA GLY A 124 -8.65 -12.08 -0.13
C GLY A 124 -7.16 -12.06 0.19
N LEU A 125 -6.50 -10.92 0.00
CA LEU A 125 -5.08 -10.74 0.34
C LEU A 125 -4.83 -10.72 1.85
N LEU A 126 -5.72 -10.11 2.64
CA LEU A 126 -5.61 -10.11 4.10
C LEU A 126 -5.69 -11.55 4.66
N LEU A 127 -6.63 -12.35 4.18
CA LEU A 127 -6.78 -13.75 4.55
C LEU A 127 -5.61 -14.61 4.07
N PHE A 128 -5.04 -14.32 2.90
CA PHE A 128 -3.83 -14.99 2.44
C PHE A 128 -2.67 -14.78 3.40
N VAL A 129 -2.37 -13.52 3.72
CA VAL A 129 -1.29 -13.16 4.65
C VAL A 129 -1.56 -13.75 6.02
N PHE A 130 -2.80 -13.62 6.53
CA PHE A 130 -3.20 -14.21 7.80
C PHE A 130 -2.96 -15.73 7.81
N GLY A 131 -3.38 -16.46 6.77
CA GLY A 131 -3.20 -17.90 6.67
C GLY A 131 -1.73 -18.32 6.70
N ILE A 132 -0.87 -17.64 5.93
CA ILE A 132 0.58 -17.91 5.92
C ILE A 132 1.23 -17.59 7.28
N THR A 133 0.90 -16.43 7.87
CA THR A 133 1.42 -16.06 9.20
C THR A 133 0.93 -17.04 10.28
N ASN A 134 -0.34 -17.46 10.22
CA ASN A 134 -0.91 -18.41 11.17
C ASN A 134 -0.32 -19.81 11.00
N ALA A 135 0.02 -20.22 9.78
CA ALA A 135 0.73 -21.47 9.51
C ALA A 135 2.09 -21.51 10.20
N ALA A 136 2.82 -20.39 10.19
CA ALA A 136 4.11 -20.28 10.88
C ALA A 136 3.96 -20.31 12.41
N ALA A 137 2.88 -19.72 12.95
CA ALA A 137 2.66 -19.62 14.40
C ALA A 137 2.05 -20.89 15.02
N THR A 138 1.07 -21.51 14.36
CA THR A 138 0.26 -22.62 14.90
C THR A 138 0.37 -23.92 14.10
N GLY A 139 1.15 -23.90 13.02
CA GLY A 139 1.37 -25.05 12.14
C GLY A 139 0.36 -25.15 10.99
N TRP A 140 0.75 -25.95 9.99
CA TRP A 140 -0.06 -26.20 8.79
C TRP A 140 -1.30 -27.04 9.05
N GLN A 141 -1.36 -27.79 10.14
CA GLN A 141 -2.50 -28.66 10.46
C GLN A 141 -3.63 -27.92 11.19
N ALA A 142 -3.43 -26.65 11.54
CA ALA A 142 -4.45 -25.86 12.22
C ALA A 142 -5.60 -25.53 11.25
N PHE A 143 -6.84 -25.78 11.68
CA PHE A 143 -8.05 -25.45 10.91
C PHE A 143 -8.09 -23.97 10.43
N PRO A 144 -7.75 -22.96 11.26
CA PRO A 144 -7.75 -21.56 10.83
C PRO A 144 -6.81 -21.26 9.65
N THR A 145 -5.71 -22.01 9.52
CA THR A 145 -4.75 -21.88 8.42
C THR A 145 -5.42 -22.26 7.10
N TRP A 146 -5.99 -23.47 7.00
CA TRP A 146 -6.63 -23.91 5.76
C TRP A 146 -7.92 -23.16 5.45
N ALA A 147 -8.71 -22.82 6.48
CA ALA A 147 -9.94 -22.05 6.31
C ALA A 147 -9.66 -20.67 5.69
N SER A 148 -8.65 -19.95 6.19
CA SER A 148 -8.27 -18.64 5.66
C SER A 148 -7.63 -18.71 4.27
N LEU A 149 -6.77 -19.71 4.02
CA LEU A 149 -6.18 -19.91 2.69
C LEU A 149 -7.23 -20.28 1.63
N LEU A 150 -8.20 -21.14 1.97
CA LEU A 150 -9.28 -21.50 1.05
C LEU A 150 -10.22 -20.32 0.79
N ALA A 151 -10.61 -19.59 1.84
CA ALA A 151 -11.42 -18.38 1.70
C ALA A 151 -10.70 -17.31 0.86
N SER A 152 -9.40 -17.13 1.06
CA SER A 152 -8.56 -16.26 0.25
C SER A 152 -8.57 -16.67 -1.22
N LEU A 153 -8.37 -17.96 -1.51
CA LEU A 153 -8.40 -18.48 -2.88
C LEU A 153 -9.75 -18.19 -3.56
N VAL A 154 -10.86 -18.46 -2.86
CA VAL A 154 -12.22 -18.19 -3.38
C VAL A 154 -12.41 -16.69 -3.68
N LEU A 155 -11.99 -15.81 -2.77
CA LEU A 155 -12.12 -14.36 -2.95
C LEU A 155 -11.25 -13.83 -4.10
N ILE A 156 -10.03 -14.34 -4.25
CA ILE A 156 -9.14 -13.97 -5.36
C ILE A 156 -9.71 -14.46 -6.70
N LEU A 157 -10.26 -15.68 -6.75
CA LEU A 157 -10.92 -16.18 -7.96
C LEU A 157 -12.16 -15.35 -8.29
N LEU A 158 -12.96 -14.97 -7.29
CA LEU A 158 -14.12 -14.10 -7.48
C LEU A 158 -13.70 -12.72 -8.00
N PHE A 159 -12.62 -12.14 -7.47
CA PHE A 159 -12.03 -10.91 -7.98
C PHE A 159 -11.70 -11.01 -9.48
N LEU A 160 -11.03 -12.09 -9.90
CA LEU A 160 -10.69 -12.30 -11.31
C LEU A 160 -11.94 -12.41 -12.21
N VAL A 161 -13.01 -13.04 -11.73
CA VAL A 161 -14.27 -13.14 -12.46
C VAL A 161 -14.98 -11.81 -12.56
N VAL A 162 -15.01 -11.03 -11.47
CA VAL A 162 -15.58 -9.67 -11.44
C VAL A 162 -14.82 -8.77 -12.40
N GLU A 163 -13.50 -8.78 -12.34
CA GLU A 163 -12.65 -7.92 -13.17
C GLU A 163 -12.68 -8.27 -14.65
N ALA A 164 -12.85 -9.55 -14.98
CA ALA A 164 -13.04 -9.97 -16.36
C ALA A 164 -14.34 -9.43 -16.99
N ARG A 165 -15.30 -8.98 -16.16
CA ARG A 165 -16.64 -8.54 -16.57
C ARG A 165 -16.90 -7.06 -16.31
N HIS A 166 -16.11 -6.39 -15.46
CA HIS A 166 -16.28 -4.99 -15.11
C HIS A 166 -15.95 -4.07 -16.30
N ALA A 167 -16.73 -3.01 -16.50
CA ALA A 167 -16.54 -2.09 -17.63
C ALA A 167 -15.27 -1.22 -17.49
N ASP A 168 -14.97 -0.82 -16.25
CA ASP A 168 -13.78 -0.06 -15.87
C ASP A 168 -12.96 -0.89 -14.85
N PRO A 169 -12.24 -1.95 -15.29
CA PRO A 169 -11.55 -2.84 -14.37
C PRO A 169 -10.38 -2.15 -13.64
N MET A 170 -10.17 -2.43 -12.35
CA MET A 170 -8.99 -1.93 -11.62
C MET A 170 -7.70 -2.52 -12.19
N VAL A 171 -7.75 -3.80 -12.55
CA VAL A 171 -6.64 -4.51 -13.21
C VAL A 171 -7.11 -5.05 -14.55
N PRO A 172 -6.75 -4.37 -15.67
CA PRO A 172 -7.08 -4.86 -17.00
C PRO A 172 -6.34 -6.17 -17.29
N LEU A 173 -7.02 -7.32 -17.11
CA LEU A 173 -6.40 -8.66 -17.19
C LEU A 173 -5.68 -8.92 -18.52
N GLY A 174 -6.08 -8.23 -19.59
CA GLY A 174 -5.39 -8.26 -20.89
C GLY A 174 -3.92 -7.83 -20.83
N MET A 175 -3.50 -7.06 -19.82
CA MET A 175 -2.11 -6.66 -19.64
C MET A 175 -1.16 -7.84 -19.42
N PHE A 176 -1.64 -8.91 -18.77
CA PHE A 176 -0.85 -10.12 -18.51
C PHE A 176 -0.59 -10.96 -19.78
N ARG A 177 -1.31 -10.70 -20.87
CA ARG A 177 -0.99 -11.29 -22.19
C ARG A 177 0.32 -10.74 -22.75
N ARG A 178 0.76 -9.56 -22.30
CA ARG A 178 2.04 -8.98 -22.73
C ARG A 178 3.17 -9.71 -22.02
N ALA A 179 3.89 -10.54 -22.77
CA ALA A 179 5.00 -11.34 -22.24
C ALA A 179 5.99 -10.49 -21.43
N LYS A 180 6.42 -9.32 -21.95
CA LYS A 180 7.35 -8.42 -21.23
C LYS A 180 6.85 -8.04 -19.84
N LEU A 181 5.57 -7.69 -19.71
CA LEU A 181 4.98 -7.25 -18.44
C LEU A 181 4.85 -8.42 -17.46
N ARG A 182 4.47 -9.61 -17.97
CA ARG A 182 4.42 -10.84 -17.17
C ARG A 182 5.79 -11.19 -16.60
N HIS A 183 6.85 -11.16 -17.43
CA HIS A 183 8.20 -11.44 -16.97
C HIS A 183 8.67 -10.38 -15.97
N ALA A 184 8.45 -9.09 -16.24
CA ALA A 184 8.81 -8.01 -15.33
C ALA A 184 8.17 -8.16 -13.95
N ASN A 185 6.86 -8.47 -13.89
CA ASN A 185 6.15 -8.70 -12.64
C ASN A 185 6.65 -9.96 -11.90
N ALA A 186 6.94 -11.04 -12.63
CA ALA A 186 7.48 -12.26 -12.04
C ALA A 186 8.89 -12.04 -11.45
N LEU A 187 9.76 -11.34 -12.18
CA LEU A 187 11.08 -10.94 -11.69
C LEU A 187 10.98 -10.03 -10.46
N ALA A 188 10.08 -9.04 -10.49
CA ALA A 188 9.87 -8.16 -9.34
C ALA A 188 9.37 -8.91 -8.11
N ALA A 189 8.44 -9.86 -8.29
CA ALA A 189 7.93 -10.70 -7.23
C ALA A 189 9.01 -11.61 -6.64
N LEU A 190 9.82 -12.24 -7.49
CA LEU A 190 10.95 -13.08 -7.05
C LEU A 190 12.02 -12.26 -6.33
N PHE A 191 12.37 -11.10 -6.88
CA PHE A 191 13.33 -10.19 -6.27
C PHE A 191 12.85 -9.73 -4.89
N GLN A 192 11.59 -9.30 -4.76
CA GLN A 192 11.06 -8.91 -3.45
C GLN A 192 10.90 -10.09 -2.49
N GLY A 193 10.49 -11.25 -2.98
CA GLY A 193 10.39 -12.46 -2.16
C GLY A 193 11.75 -12.86 -1.60
N ALA A 194 12.81 -12.81 -2.43
CA ALA A 194 14.17 -13.04 -1.98
C ALA A 194 14.63 -11.95 -1.00
N TYR A 195 14.45 -10.67 -1.33
CA TYR A 195 14.91 -9.55 -0.50
C TYR A 195 14.29 -9.52 0.91
N VAL A 196 13.00 -9.86 1.04
CA VAL A 196 12.26 -9.83 2.33
C VAL A 196 12.33 -11.16 3.08
N GLY A 197 12.65 -12.27 2.40
CA GLY A 197 12.70 -13.61 2.98
C GLY A 197 13.97 -13.96 3.75
N PHE A 198 14.95 -13.04 3.81
CA PHE A 198 16.19 -13.18 4.60
C PHE A 198 16.09 -12.51 5.97
#